data_AF-A0A818IWF8-F1
#
_entry.id   AF-A0A818IWF8-F1
#
_cell.length_a   1.000
_cell.length_b   1.000
_cell.length_c   1.000
_cell.angle_alpha   90.00
_cell.angle_beta   90.00
_cell.angle_gamma   90.00
#
_symmetry.space_group_name_H-M   'P 1'
#
loop_
_entity.id
_entity.type
_entity.pdbx_description
1 polymer ?
#
loop_
_entity_poly.entity_id
_entity_poly.type
_entity_poly.pdbx_seq_one_letter_code
_entity_poly.pdbx_strand_id
1 'polypeptide(L)'
;MSLICSLSNEVPEHPVLSPASGCIYEKRLIIKYLHESPTDPINGQPLTEEQLIDVKVTPLSKPKPPSATSIPAILKMLQDEWDACMLHSFTLRQQLQTARQGVVYIIAKQYQVNLNQDNLIR
;
A
#
# COMPACT_ATOMS: atom_id res chain seq x y z
N MET A 1 -16.38 1.24 14.35
CA MET A 1 -15.52 1.66 13.23
C MET A 1 -14.11 1.78 13.76
N SER A 2 -13.14 1.08 13.17
CA SER A 2 -11.74 1.13 13.61
C SER A 2 -10.98 2.18 12.80
N LEU A 3 -9.99 2.81 13.44
CA LEU A 3 -8.99 3.63 12.76
C LEU A 3 -8.10 2.68 11.94
N ILE A 4 -7.83 3.02 10.68
CA ILE A 4 -7.03 2.22 9.75
C ILE A 4 -5.95 3.12 9.16
N CYS A 5 -4.71 2.63 9.17
CA CYS A 5 -3.58 3.27 8.54
C CYS A 5 -3.70 3.18 7.00
N SER A 6 -3.64 4.30 6.30
CA SER A 6 -3.76 4.32 4.83
C SER A 6 -2.57 3.71 4.08
N LEU A 7 -1.43 3.47 4.76
CA LEU A 7 -0.26 2.83 4.17
C LEU A 7 -0.27 1.30 4.35
N SER A 8 -0.55 0.81 5.56
CA SER A 8 -0.51 -0.62 5.87
C SER A 8 -1.88 -1.30 5.80
N ASN A 9 -2.97 -0.53 5.78
CA ASN A 9 -4.34 -1.01 5.99
C ASN A 9 -4.54 -1.76 7.32
N GLU A 10 -3.66 -1.55 8.29
CA GLU A 10 -3.76 -2.11 9.64
C GLU A 10 -4.20 -1.06 10.65
N VAL A 11 -4.61 -1.53 11.84
CA VAL A 11 -4.91 -0.63 12.95
C VAL A 11 -3.57 -0.08 13.47
N PRO A 12 -3.35 1.23 13.43
CA PRO A 12 -2.10 1.83 13.91
C PRO A 12 -1.99 1.73 15.44
N GLU A 13 -0.78 1.46 15.93
CA GLU A 13 -0.45 1.55 17.36
C GLU A 13 -0.23 3.01 17.77
N HIS A 14 0.46 3.77 16.92
CA HIS A 14 0.70 5.20 17.09
C HIS A 14 0.12 5.99 15.90
N PRO A 15 -1.21 6.26 15.91
CA PRO A 15 -1.84 6.98 14.82
C PRO A 15 -1.42 8.44 14.78
N VAL A 16 -1.06 8.88 13.58
CA VAL A 16 -0.78 10.27 13.25
C VAL A 16 -1.63 10.69 12.06
N LEU A 17 -2.10 11.93 12.08
CA LEU A 17 -2.90 12.53 11.02
C LEU A 17 -2.02 13.42 10.15
N SER A 18 -2.11 13.26 8.83
CA SER A 18 -1.61 14.28 7.89
C SER A 18 -2.65 15.38 7.73
N PRO A 19 -2.31 16.66 7.98
CA PRO A 19 -3.23 17.77 7.73
C PRO A 19 -3.51 18.01 6.24
N ALA A 20 -2.63 17.54 5.34
CA ALA A 20 -2.75 17.73 3.90
C ALA A 20 -3.83 16.81 3.28
N SER A 21 -3.81 15.52 3.61
CA SER A 21 -4.76 14.53 3.10
C SER A 21 -5.92 14.25 4.05
N GLY A 22 -5.79 14.58 5.34
CA GLY A 22 -6.71 14.16 6.38
C GLY A 22 -6.69 12.65 6.64
N CYS A 23 -5.69 11.93 6.11
CA CYS A 23 -5.53 10.49 6.29
C CYS A 23 -4.73 10.16 7.56
N ILE A 24 -5.01 8.98 8.11
CA ILE A 24 -4.36 8.47 9.32
C ILE A 24 -3.27 7.49 8.92
N TYR A 25 -2.12 7.61 9.56
CA TYR A 25 -0.96 6.78 9.32
C TYR A 25 -0.40 6.22 10.63
N GLU A 26 0.38 5.15 10.53
CA GLU A 26 1.24 4.69 11.59
C GLU A 26 2.50 5.57 11.63
N LYS A 27 2.83 6.13 12.80
CA LYS A 27 3.95 7.09 12.98
C LYS A 27 5.26 6.58 12.38
N ARG A 28 5.61 5.32 12.65
CA ARG A 28 6.83 4.69 12.15
C ARG A 28 6.89 4.62 10.62
N LEU A 29 5.74 4.37 9.97
CA LEU A 29 5.67 4.19 8.52
C LEU A 29 5.72 5.52 7.79
N ILE A 30 4.99 6.53 8.26
CA ILE A 30 4.97 7.84 7.59
C ILE A 30 6.30 8.59 7.76
N ILE A 31 6.96 8.50 8.91
CA ILE A 31 8.29 9.10 9.11
C ILE A 31 9.30 8.50 8.13
N LYS A 32 9.31 7.17 7.99
CA LYS A 32 10.18 6.50 7.03
C LYS A 32 9.89 6.97 5.59
N TYR A 33 8.61 7.12 5.24
CA TYR A 33 8.23 7.62 3.92
C TYR A 33 8.69 9.07 3.69
N LEU A 34 8.51 9.96 4.68
CA LEU A 34 8.92 11.36 4.60
C LEU A 34 10.43 11.54 4.45
N HIS A 35 11.22 10.64 5.04
CA HIS A 35 12.67 10.61 4.88
C HIS A 35 13.11 10.22 3.46
N GLU A 36 12.31 9.40 2.76
CA GLU A 36 12.57 8.99 1.37
C GLU A 36 11.99 10.00 0.36
N SER A 37 10.80 10.54 0.63
CA SER A 37 10.09 11.51 -0.19
C SER A 37 9.33 12.49 0.71
N PRO A 38 9.69 13.79 0.75
CA PRO A 38 9.07 14.80 1.62
C PRO A 38 7.70 15.27 1.09
N THR A 39 6.82 14.32 0.83
CA THR A 39 5.48 14.51 0.28
C THR A 39 4.49 13.60 1.00
N ASP A 40 3.20 13.89 0.94
CA ASP A 40 2.14 13.03 1.45
C ASP A 40 1.86 11.88 0.44
N PRO A 41 1.76 10.61 0.89
CA PRO A 41 1.61 9.45 0.02
C PRO A 41 0.29 9.37 -0.77
N ILE A 42 -0.74 10.12 -0.37
CA ILE A 42 -2.07 10.05 -1.02
C ILE A 42 -2.28 11.17 -2.03
N ASN A 43 -1.96 12.41 -1.66
CA ASN A 43 -2.24 13.58 -2.49
C ASN A 43 -0.97 14.19 -3.14
N GLY A 44 0.23 13.74 -2.76
CA GLY A 44 1.49 14.25 -3.29
C GLY A 44 1.87 15.67 -2.85
N GLN A 45 1.18 16.23 -1.85
CA GLN A 45 1.49 17.58 -1.33
C GLN A 45 2.73 17.56 -0.43
N PRO A 46 3.50 18.66 -0.34
CA PRO A 46 4.65 18.72 0.55
C PRO A 46 4.20 18.57 2.00
N LEU A 47 4.81 17.64 2.72
CA LEU A 47 4.50 17.33 4.11
C LEU A 47 5.82 17.15 4.87
N THR A 48 5.93 17.76 6.04
CA THR A 48 7.08 17.60 6.93
C THR A 48 6.68 16.86 8.21
N GLU A 49 7.62 16.17 8.85
CA GLU A 49 7.35 15.39 10.06
C GLU A 49 6.71 16.21 11.18
N GLU A 50 7.09 17.48 11.31
CA GLU A 50 6.58 18.42 12.32
C GLU A 50 5.10 18.78 12.11
N GLN A 51 4.59 18.62 10.89
CA GLN A 51 3.19 18.90 10.58
C GLN A 51 2.27 17.73 10.92
N LEU A 52 2.83 16.57 11.30
CA LEU A 52 2.04 15.41 11.70
C LEU A 52 1.40 15.65 13.06
N ILE A 53 0.10 15.37 13.14
CA ILE A 53 -0.67 15.56 14.37
C ILE A 53 -0.87 14.20 15.04
N ASP A 54 -0.31 14.01 16.23
CA ASP A 54 -0.50 12.80 17.03
C ASP A 54 -1.98 12.66 17.47
N VAL A 55 -2.59 11.51 17.17
CA VAL A 55 -3.98 11.22 17.54
C VAL A 55 -3.98 10.37 18.81
N LYS A 56 -4.48 10.92 19.92
CA LYS A 56 -4.61 10.16 21.18
C LYS A 56 -5.82 9.25 21.11
N VAL A 57 -5.58 7.95 20.99
CA VAL A 57 -6.62 6.91 21.04
C VAL A 57 -6.26 5.85 22.07
N THR A 58 -7.29 5.22 22.63
CA THR A 58 -7.10 4.02 23.46
C THR A 58 -6.50 2.94 22.57
N PRO A 59 -5.37 2.31 22.95
CA PRO A 59 -4.72 1.30 22.12
C PRO A 59 -5.67 0.11 21.94
N LEU A 60 -6.21 -0.03 20.73
CA LEU A 60 -6.98 -1.20 20.30
C LEU A 60 -5.98 -2.23 19.77
N SER A 61 -5.29 -2.91 20.68
CA SER A 61 -4.40 -4.01 20.28
C SER A 61 -5.23 -5.21 19.84
N LYS A 62 -4.85 -5.82 18.72
CA LYS A 62 -5.37 -7.15 18.38
C LYS A 62 -4.93 -8.12 19.48
N PRO A 63 -5.82 -8.97 20.02
CA PRO A 63 -5.41 -10.01 20.96
C PRO A 63 -4.33 -10.88 20.30
N LYS A 64 -3.21 -11.09 20.99
CA LYS A 64 -2.17 -11.99 20.51
C LYS A 64 -2.77 -13.39 20.30
N PRO A 65 -2.58 -14.02 19.14
CA PRO A 65 -3.11 -15.36 18.91
C PRO A 65 -2.51 -16.34 19.93
N PRO A 66 -3.32 -17.26 20.48
CA PRO A 66 -2.90 -18.17 21.56
C PRO A 66 -1.80 -19.17 21.15
N SER A 67 -1.44 -19.22 19.86
CA SER A 67 -0.38 -20.07 19.32
C SER A 67 1.04 -19.55 19.55
N ALA A 68 1.23 -18.28 19.95
CA ALA A 68 2.54 -17.68 20.17
C ALA A 68 3.13 -17.94 21.57
N THR A 69 3.15 -19.22 22.01
CA THR A 69 3.50 -19.59 23.40
C THR A 69 4.84 -20.30 23.57
N SER A 70 5.51 -20.69 22.47
CA SER A 70 6.83 -21.32 22.51
C SER A 70 7.73 -20.83 21.38
N ILE A 71 9.05 -20.90 21.56
CA ILE A 71 10.03 -20.49 20.54
C ILE A 71 9.77 -21.19 19.20
N PRO A 72 9.54 -22.52 19.13
CA PRO A 72 9.23 -23.19 17.87
C PRO A 72 7.93 -22.67 17.22
N ALA A 73 6.90 -22.37 18.01
CA ALA A 73 5.64 -21.87 17.47
C ALA A 73 5.76 -20.45 16.91
N ILE A 74 6.55 -19.59 17.54
CA ILE A 74 6.85 -18.23 17.04
C ILE A 74 7.64 -18.32 15.73
N LEU A 75 8.66 -19.19 15.66
CA LEU A 75 9.44 -19.39 14.43
C LEU A 75 8.55 -19.89 13.28
N LYS A 76 7.63 -20.81 13.56
CA LYS A 76 6.69 -21.30 12.55
C LYS A 76 5.75 -20.19 12.06
N MET A 77 5.22 -19.37 12.97
CA MET A 77 4.40 -18.20 12.61
C MET A 77 5.17 -17.21 11.72
N LEU A 78 6.43 -16.92 12.04
CA LEU A 78 7.27 -16.05 11.22
C LEU A 78 7.54 -16.64 9.83
N GLN A 79 7.73 -17.97 9.73
CA GLN A 79 7.85 -18.65 8.44
C GLN A 79 6.56 -18.51 7.61
N ASP A 80 5.41 -18.74 8.24
CA ASP A 80 4.12 -18.66 7.56
C ASP A 80 3.82 -17.23 7.03
N GLU A 81 4.10 -16.20 7.83
CA GLU A 81 3.96 -14.79 7.41
C GLU A 81 4.93 -14.43 6.28
N TRP A 82 6.16 -14.95 6.33
CA TRP A 82 7.14 -14.74 5.26
C TRP A 82 6.72 -15.42 3.96
N ASP A 83 6.26 -16.67 4.01
CA ASP A 83 5.74 -17.41 2.85
C ASP A 83 4.55 -16.65 2.24
N ALA A 84 3.63 -16.15 3.06
CA ALA A 84 2.49 -15.34 2.62
C ALA A 84 2.93 -14.05 1.90
N CYS A 85 3.89 -13.31 2.48
CA CYS A 85 4.44 -12.09 1.89
C CYS A 85 5.14 -12.35 0.54
N MET A 86 5.89 -13.44 0.44
CA MET A 86 6.58 -13.85 -0.79
C MET A 86 5.58 -14.22 -1.90
N LEU A 87 4.54 -15.00 -1.58
CA LEU A 87 3.48 -15.34 -2.53
C LEU A 87 2.71 -14.09 -2.99
N HIS A 88 2.36 -13.20 -2.07
CA HIS A 88 1.70 -11.95 -2.41
C HIS A 88 2.55 -11.09 -3.35
N SER A 89 3.85 -10.96 -3.06
CA SER A 89 4.79 -10.21 -3.91
C SER A 89 4.91 -10.82 -5.32
N PHE A 90 4.91 -12.15 -5.42
CA PHE A 90 4.92 -12.84 -6.71
C PHE A 90 3.62 -12.57 -7.50
N THR A 91 2.45 -12.74 -6.87
CA THR A 91 1.16 -12.47 -7.50
C THR A 91 1.05 -11.01 -7.94
N LEU A 92 1.50 -10.05 -7.12
CA LEU A 92 1.48 -8.63 -7.47
C LEU A 92 2.35 -8.34 -8.71
N ARG A 93 3.55 -8.94 -8.79
CA ARG A 93 4.41 -8.84 -9.99
C ARG A 93 3.74 -9.42 -11.22
N GLN A 94 3.07 -10.56 -11.09
CA GLN A 94 2.31 -11.18 -12.17
C GLN A 94 1.16 -10.28 -12.64
N GLN A 95 0.35 -9.76 -11.72
CA GLN A 95 -0.75 -8.83 -12.02
C GLN A 95 -0.25 -7.58 -12.73
N LEU A 96 0.87 -7.01 -12.28
CA LEU A 96 1.50 -5.85 -12.91
C LEU A 96 1.94 -6.16 -14.35
N GLN A 97 2.57 -7.32 -14.58
CA GLN A 97 2.96 -7.75 -15.93
C GLN A 97 1.74 -7.95 -16.84
N THR A 98 0.70 -8.61 -16.35
CA THR A 98 -0.56 -8.82 -17.10
C THR A 98 -1.25 -7.49 -17.41
N ALA A 99 -1.32 -6.56 -16.45
CA ALA A 99 -1.90 -5.24 -16.67
C ALA A 99 -1.12 -4.45 -17.73
N ARG A 100 0.22 -4.48 -17.68
CA ARG A 100 1.07 -3.86 -18.71
C ARG A 100 0.80 -4.45 -20.09
N GLN A 101 0.78 -5.77 -20.21
CA GLN A 101 0.47 -6.44 -21.48
C GLN A 101 -0.94 -6.11 -21.98
N GLY A 102 -1.93 -6.05 -21.08
CA GLY A 102 -3.30 -5.66 -21.38
C GLY A 102 -3.39 -4.25 -21.96
N VAL A 103 -2.74 -3.27 -21.33
CA VAL A 103 -2.70 -1.89 -21.83
C VAL A 103 -2.01 -1.80 -23.20
N VAL A 104 -0.87 -2.47 -23.39
CA VAL A 104 -0.15 -2.52 -24.68
C VAL A 104 -1.05 -3.10 -25.78
N TYR A 105 -1.74 -4.20 -25.49
CA TYR A 105 -2.66 -4.83 -26.42
C TYR A 105 -3.81 -3.90 -26.82
N ILE A 106 -4.44 -3.23 -25.85
CA ILE A 106 -5.53 -2.28 -26.10
C ILE A 106 -5.05 -1.12 -26.98
N ILE A 107 -3.89 -0.54 -26.67
CA ILE A 107 -3.30 0.55 -27.44
C ILE A 107 -3.01 0.11 -28.88
N ALA A 108 -2.36 -1.05 -29.09
CA ALA A 108 -2.06 -1.56 -30.42
C ALA A 108 -3.33 -1.81 -31.26
N LYS A 109 -4.38 -2.34 -30.63
CA LYS A 109 -5.68 -2.53 -31.27
C LYS A 109 -6.32 -1.20 -31.68
N GLN A 110 -6.24 -0.17 -30.83
CA GLN A 110 -6.74 1.16 -31.16
C GLN A 110 -6.00 1.76 -32.37
N TYR A 111 -4.67 1.64 -32.43
CA TYR A 111 -3.89 2.11 -33.57
C TYR A 111 -4.30 1.42 -34.87
N GLN A 112 -4.54 0.11 -34.86
CA GLN A 112 -5.01 -0.62 -36.05
C GLN A 112 -6.38 -0.14 -36.53
N VAL A 113 -7.31 0.12 -35.60
CA VAL A 113 -8.64 0.65 -35.94
C VAL A 113 -8.53 2.03 -36.59
N ASN A 114 -7.73 2.92 -36.01
CA ASN A 114 -7.53 4.26 -36.56
C ASN A 114 -6.90 4.20 -37.96
N LEU A 115 -5.88 3.35 -38.16
CA LEU A 115 -5.22 3.18 -39.46
C LEU A 115 -6.19 2.64 -40.54
N ASN A 116 -7.08 1.73 -40.16
CA ASN A 116 -8.10 1.20 -41.06
C ASN A 116 -9.16 2.27 -41.42
N GLN A 117 -9.50 3.17 -40.50
CA GLN A 117 -10.39 4.30 -40.78
C GLN A 117 -9.72 5.32 -41.71
N ASP A 118 -8.45 5.69 -41.47
CA ASP A 118 -7.71 6.62 -42.31
C ASP A 118 -7.53 6.11 -43.75
N ASN A 119 -7.36 4.79 -43.92
CA ASN A 119 -7.33 4.14 -45.24
C ASN A 119 -8.70 4.07 -45.92
N LEU A 120 -9.81 4.19 -45.18
CA LEU A 120 -11.17 4.18 -45.74
C LEU A 120 -11.65 5.56 -46.19
N ILE A 121 -11.00 6.62 -45.70
CA ILE A 121 -11.34 8.03 -45.99
C ILE A 121 -10.50 8.58 -47.16
N ARG A 122 -9.48 7.83 -47.62
CA ARG A 122 -8.71 8.09 -48.85
C ARG A 122 -9.24 7.29 -50.03
#